data_AF-A0A8T6ISX7-F1
#
_entry.id   AF-A0A8T6ISX7-F1
#
_cell.length_a   1.000
_cell.length_b   1.000
_cell.length_c   1.000
_cell.angle_alpha   90.00
_cell.angle_beta   90.00
_cell.angle_gamma   90.00
#
_symmetry.space_group_name_H-M   'P 1'
#
loop_
_entity.id
_entity.type
_entity.pdbx_description
1 polymer ?
#
loop_
_entity_poly.entity_id
_entity_poly.type
_entity_poly.pdbx_seq_one_letter_code
_entity_poly.pdbx_strand_id
1 'polypeptide(L)' 'YYMHTDPGNNVLATTTFSGEHAYWIDGTVMPVVWTRNYGKGKIFYSSLGHKVGDFDVPEAREIVRRGLLWAADSL' A
#
# COMPACT_ATOMS: atom_id res chain seq x y z
N TYR A 1 14.89 -15.74 3.12
CA TYR A 1 14.45 -15.60 1.72
C TYR A 1 13.46 -14.45 1.69
N TYR A 2 13.74 -13.37 0.95
CA TYR A 2 12.80 -12.25 0.79
C TYR A 2 11.95 -12.56 -0.44
N MET A 3 10.71 -12.97 -0.24
CA MET A 3 9.73 -13.08 -1.32
C MET A 3 9.26 -11.67 -1.72
N HIS A 4 8.82 -11.48 -2.97
CA HIS A 4 8.27 -10.19 -3.43
C HIS A 4 7.10 -9.69 -2.56
N THR A 5 6.38 -10.59 -1.89
CA THR A 5 5.31 -10.30 -0.93
C THR A 5 5.52 -11.10 0.36
N ASP A 6 5.10 -10.53 1.49
CA ASP A 6 5.13 -11.20 2.80
C ASP A 6 3.69 -11.47 3.28
N PRO A 7 3.27 -12.74 3.45
CA PRO A 7 1.93 -13.09 3.95
C PRO A 7 1.62 -12.57 5.35
N GLY A 8 2.62 -12.15 6.13
CA GLY A 8 2.43 -11.52 7.44
C GLY A 8 1.96 -10.06 7.37
N ASN A 9 1.84 -9.48 6.17
CA ASN A 9 1.28 -8.15 5.99
C ASN A 9 -0.25 -8.20 6.13
N ASN A 10 -0.82 -7.27 6.90
CA ASN A 10 -2.25 -7.03 6.90
C ASN A 10 -2.61 -6.14 5.70
N VAL A 11 -3.04 -6.76 4.61
CA VAL A 11 -3.34 -6.07 3.34
C VAL A 11 -4.65 -5.31 3.44
N LEU A 12 -4.60 -4.00 3.15
CA LEU A 12 -5.74 -3.09 3.18
C LEU A 12 -6.29 -2.79 1.79
N ALA A 13 -5.43 -2.79 0.77
CA ALA A 13 -5.81 -2.60 -0.62
C ALA A 13 -4.86 -3.35 -1.57
N THR A 14 -5.43 -3.87 -2.65
CA THR A 14 -4.72 -4.47 -3.77
C THR A 14 -5.00 -3.72 -5.06
N THR A 15 -4.11 -3.86 -6.03
CA THR A 15 -4.37 -3.51 -7.43
C THR A 15 -4.20 -4.76 -8.28
N THR A 16 -4.91 -4.81 -9.41
CA THR A 16 -4.73 -5.85 -10.43
C THR A 16 -4.18 -5.18 -11.67
N PHE A 17 -2.98 -5.58 -12.08
CA PHE A 17 -2.37 -5.06 -13.30
C PHE A 17 -3.11 -5.58 -14.53
N SER A 18 -3.45 -4.68 -15.45
CA SER A 18 -4.15 -4.97 -16.70
C SER A 18 -3.23 -5.44 -17.84
N GLY A 19 -1.92 -5.47 -17.61
CA GLY A 19 -0.93 -5.74 -18.65
C GLY A 19 -0.74 -4.61 -19.68
N GLU A 20 -1.54 -3.55 -19.65
CA GLU A 20 -1.55 -2.48 -20.67
C GLU A 20 -0.16 -1.84 -20.90
N HIS A 21 0.59 -1.61 -19.83
CA HIS A 21 1.94 -1.03 -19.91
C HIS A 21 3.05 -2.08 -19.82
N ALA A 22 2.74 -3.30 -19.37
CA ALA A 22 3.70 -4.39 -19.15
C ALA A 22 2.97 -5.74 -19.25
N TYR A 23 2.91 -6.33 -20.44
CA TYR A 23 2.06 -7.50 -20.71
C TYR A 23 2.41 -8.73 -19.87
N TRP A 24 3.65 -8.87 -19.39
CA TRP A 24 4.10 -10.04 -18.62
C TRP A 24 3.61 -10.06 -17.16
N ILE A 25 2.96 -8.99 -16.69
CA ILE A 25 2.34 -8.93 -15.36
C ILE A 25 0.81 -8.89 -15.42
N ASP A 26 0.20 -9.14 -16.58
CA ASP A 26 -1.25 -9.19 -16.72
C ASP A 26 -1.90 -10.13 -15.69
N GLY A 27 -2.99 -9.66 -15.06
CA GLY A 27 -3.71 -10.37 -14.01
C GLY A 27 -2.98 -10.45 -12.66
N THR A 28 -1.76 -9.90 -12.53
CA THR A 28 -1.03 -9.92 -11.26
C THR A 28 -1.74 -9.03 -10.25
N VAL A 29 -2.15 -9.64 -9.12
CA VAL A 29 -2.72 -8.93 -7.98
C VAL A 29 -1.61 -8.58 -7.00
N MET A 30 -1.39 -7.29 -6.76
CA MET A 30 -0.33 -6.80 -5.88
C MET A 30 -0.90 -6.00 -4.71
N PRO A 31 -0.46 -6.26 -3.46
CA PRO A 31 -0.80 -5.38 -2.35
C PRO A 31 -0.17 -4.00 -2.55
N VAL A 32 -1.00 -2.95 -2.49
CA VAL A 32 -0.58 -1.55 -2.67
C VAL A 32 -0.68 -0.74 -1.38
N VAL A 33 -1.50 -1.20 -0.43
CA VAL A 33 -1.57 -0.63 0.92
C VAL A 33 -1.67 -1.76 1.93
N TRP A 34 -0.82 -1.72 2.96
CA TRP A 34 -0.83 -2.71 4.04
C TRP A 34 -0.23 -2.15 5.32
N THR A 35 -0.53 -2.83 6.44
CA THR A 35 0.08 -2.56 7.74
C THR A 35 0.80 -3.78 8.28
N ARG A 36 1.76 -3.55 9.18
CA ARG A 36 2.47 -4.62 9.89
C ARG A 36 3.02 -4.14 11.22
N ASN A 37 3.09 -5.05 12.18
CA ASN A 37 3.86 -4.83 13.40
C ASN A 37 5.27 -5.41 13.24
N TYR A 38 6.28 -4.62 13.59
CA TYR A 38 7.67 -5.07 13.70
C TYR A 38 8.15 -4.85 15.13
N GLY A 39 8.10 -5.91 15.94
CA GLY A 39 8.20 -5.78 17.39
C GLY A 39 7.07 -4.90 17.93
N LYS A 40 7.43 -3.80 18.62
CA LYS A 40 6.49 -2.79 19.12
C LYS A 40 6.18 -1.69 18.09
N GLY A 41 6.90 -1.63 16.98
CA GLY A 41 6.73 -0.60 15.95
C GLY A 41 5.57 -0.93 15.02
N LYS A 42 4.86 0.11 14.57
CA LYS A 42 3.80 0.04 13.58
C LYS A 42 4.31 0.53 12.21
N ILE A 43 4.16 -0.32 11.20
CA ILE A 43 4.54 -0.01 9.81
C ILE A 43 3.25 0.17 9.01
N PHE A 44 3.10 1.34 8.41
CA PHE A 44 2.13 1.60 7.34
C PHE A 44 2.87 1.76 6.02
N TYR A 45 2.45 1.03 4.99
CA TYR A 45 2.99 1.14 3.64
C TYR A 45 1.87 1.52 2.67
N SER A 46 2.18 2.43 1.74
CA SER A 46 1.35 2.75 0.59
C SER A 46 2.25 2.97 -0.63
N SER A 47 1.91 2.35 -1.76
CA SER A 47 2.54 2.62 -3.06
C SER A 47 1.86 3.76 -3.83
N LEU A 48 0.84 4.40 -3.26
CA LEU A 48 0.18 5.57 -3.85
C LEU A 48 1.05 6.82 -3.63
N GLY A 49 0.97 7.79 -4.55
CA GLY A 49 1.69 9.07 -4.42
C GLY A 49 2.98 9.16 -5.24
N HIS A 50 2.97 8.68 -6.48
CA HIS A 50 4.08 8.85 -7.42
C HIS A 50 4.29 10.33 -7.79
N LYS A 51 3.21 11.13 -7.80
CA LYS A 51 3.23 12.58 -8.02
C LYS A 51 2.24 13.28 -7.08
N VAL A 52 2.42 14.59 -6.89
CA VAL A 52 1.58 15.41 -5.98
C VAL A 52 0.10 15.30 -6.30
N GLY A 53 -0.27 15.34 -7.58
CA GLY A 53 -1.67 15.26 -8.03
C GLY A 53 -2.35 13.92 -7.74
N ASP A 54 -1.61 12.86 -7.38
CA ASP A 54 -2.24 11.60 -6.96
C ASP A 54 -3.03 11.78 -5.66
N PHE A 55 -2.66 12.77 -4.85
CA PHE A 55 -3.41 13.14 -3.65
C PHE A 55 -4.58 14.07 -3.94
N ASP A 56 -4.85 14.46 -5.19
CA ASP A 56 -6.13 15.08 -5.55
C ASP A 56 -7.28 14.08 -5.52
N VAL A 57 -6.98 12.78 -5.61
CA VAL A 57 -7.92 11.69 -5.32
C VAL A 57 -8.17 11.65 -3.81
N PRO A 58 -9.40 11.96 -3.33
CA PRO A 58 -9.69 12.08 -1.90
C PRO A 58 -9.39 10.81 -1.11
N GLU A 59 -9.64 9.64 -1.69
CA GLU A 59 -9.41 8.34 -1.07
C GLU A 59 -7.91 8.06 -0.88
N ALA A 60 -7.07 8.42 -1.86
CA ALA A 60 -5.62 8.27 -1.78
C ALA A 60 -5.04 9.19 -0.69
N ARG A 61 -5.56 10.43 -0.59
CA ARG A 61 -5.18 11.36 0.48
C ARG A 61 -5.61 10.85 1.86
N GLU A 62 -6.84 10.39 1.97
CA GLU A 62 -7.41 9.97 3.26
C GLU A 62 -6.76 8.68 3.77
N ILE A 63 -6.44 7.72 2.90
CA ILE A 63 -5.78 6.48 3.33
C ILE A 63 -4.36 6.75 3.84
N VAL A 64 -3.62 7.65 3.19
CA VAL A 64 -2.29 8.07 3.66
C VAL A 64 -2.41 8.82 4.98
N ARG A 65 -3.35 9.77 5.12
CA ARG A 65 -3.59 10.49 6.38
C ARG A 65 -3.89 9.53 7.54
N ARG A 66 -4.82 8.58 7.35
CA ARG A 66 -5.17 7.58 8.38
C ARG A 66 -4.02 6.63 8.69
N GLY A 67 -3.29 6.21 7.67
CA GLY A 67 -2.14 5.33 7.83
C GLY A 67 -1.01 5.96 8.64
N LEU A 68 -0.72 7.24 8.40
CA LEU A 68 0.24 8.02 9.18
C LEU A 68 -0.18 8.14 10.65
N LEU A 69 -1.43 8.50 10.91
CA LEU A 69 -1.96 8.59 12.28
C LEU A 69 -1.95 7.22 12.98
N TRP A 70 -2.30 6.15 12.27
CA TRP A 70 -2.23 4.79 12.80
C TRP A 70 -0.82 4.38 13.21
N ALA A 71 0.17 4.65 12.35
CA ALA A 71 1.57 4.32 12.60
C ALA A 71 2.17 5.14 13.74
N ALA A 72 1.68 6.36 13.94
CA ALA A 72 2.09 7.27 15.01
C ALA A 72 1.34 7.06 16.34
N ASP A 73 0.49 6.03 16.47
CA ASP A 73 -0.39 5.85 17.64
C ASP A 73 -1.22 7.10 17.97
N SER A 74 -1.63 7.83 16.93
CA SER A 74 -2.34 9.11 17.01
C SER A 74 -3.73 9.04 16.37
N LEU A 75 -4.26 7.82 16.20
CA LEU A 75 -5.64 7.56 15.80
C LEU A 75 -6.57 7.46 17.01
#